data_AF-A0A1A7XY94-F1
#
_entry.id   AF-A0A1A7XY94-F1
#
_cell.length_a   1.000
_cell.length_b   1.000
_cell.length_c   1.000
_cell.angle_alpha   90.00
_cell.angle_beta   90.00
_cell.angle_gamma   90.00
#
_symmetry.space_group_name_H-M   'P 1'
#
loop_
_entity.id
_entity.type
_entity.pdbx_description
1 polymer ?
#
loop_
_entity_poly.entity_id
_entity_poly.type
_entity_poly.pdbx_seq_one_letter_code
_entity_poly.pdbx_strand_id
1 'polypeptide(L)'
;RYHIAFGPVIDGDVIPDDPQILMEQGEFLNYDIMLGVNQGEGLKFVELIVDNDNGVQANDFDYAVSSFVDDLYGYPEGKDILRETIKFMYTDWADRHNPETRRKTLLALFTDHQWVAPAVATADLHSSFGSPTYFYAFYHHCQTEQVPPWADAAHGDEIPYV
;
A
#
# COMPACT_ATOMS: atom_id res chain seq x y z
N ARG A 1 4.78 5.07 -12.36
CA ARG A 1 3.50 5.70 -11.93
C ARG A 1 3.47 6.15 -10.47
N TYR A 2 4.34 5.65 -9.61
CA TYR A 2 4.27 5.83 -8.15
C TYR A 2 5.20 6.93 -7.60
N HIS A 3 5.67 7.81 -8.49
CA HIS A 3 6.59 8.89 -8.15
C HIS A 3 5.91 10.22 -8.44
N ILE A 4 6.26 11.22 -7.65
CA ILE A 4 5.79 12.59 -7.81
C ILE A 4 6.80 13.41 -8.63
N ALA A 5 6.30 14.31 -9.47
CA ALA A 5 7.16 15.24 -10.22
C ALA A 5 7.55 16.47 -9.38
N PHE A 6 6.65 16.90 -8.50
CA PHE A 6 6.83 18.05 -7.62
C PHE A 6 6.31 17.72 -6.22
N GLY A 7 7.15 17.88 -5.21
CA GLY A 7 6.80 17.73 -3.79
C GLY A 7 8.05 17.88 -2.90
N PRO A 8 8.02 17.34 -1.67
CA PRO A 8 9.15 17.43 -0.75
C PRO A 8 10.43 16.85 -1.37
N VAL A 9 11.57 17.49 -1.10
CA VAL A 9 12.90 17.06 -1.55
C VAL A 9 13.86 17.06 -0.37
N ILE A 10 14.89 16.22 -0.44
CA ILE A 10 16.01 16.25 0.50
C ILE A 10 16.86 17.47 0.13
N ASP A 11 16.61 18.59 0.79
CA ASP A 11 17.29 19.88 0.55
C ASP A 11 18.50 20.09 1.46
N GLY A 12 18.65 19.27 2.50
CA GLY A 12 19.73 19.39 3.49
C GLY A 12 19.46 20.46 4.55
N ASP A 13 18.26 21.05 4.58
CA ASP A 13 17.86 22.09 5.54
C ASP A 13 16.52 21.76 6.20
N VAL A 14 15.42 21.80 5.45
CA VAL A 14 14.10 21.41 5.96
C VAL A 14 14.01 19.89 6.12
N ILE A 15 14.52 19.14 5.15
CA ILE A 15 14.68 17.68 5.19
C ILE A 15 16.18 17.40 5.07
N PRO A 16 16.88 17.17 6.20
CA PRO A 16 18.35 17.09 6.22
C PRO A 16 18.94 15.89 5.45
N ASP A 17 18.24 14.75 5.43
CA ASP A 17 18.68 13.50 4.79
C ASP A 17 17.46 12.64 4.39
N ASP A 18 17.70 11.44 3.84
CA ASP A 18 16.67 10.46 3.54
C ASP A 18 15.81 10.15 4.78
N PRO A 19 14.47 10.24 4.69
CA PRO A 19 13.58 9.93 5.81
C PRO A 19 13.81 8.57 6.46
N GLN A 20 14.21 7.56 5.68
CA GLN A 20 14.56 6.23 6.23
C GLN A 20 15.77 6.34 7.17
N ILE A 21 16.82 7.06 6.75
CA ILE A 21 18.03 7.26 7.54
C ILE A 21 17.72 8.07 8.80
N LEU A 22 16.96 9.15 8.67
CA LEU A 22 16.57 10.00 9.81
C LEU A 22 15.77 9.20 10.85
N MET A 23 14.82 8.37 10.41
CA MET A 23 14.03 7.53 11.30
C MET A 23 14.85 6.44 11.96
N GLU A 24 15.79 5.81 11.25
CA GLU A 24 16.72 4.82 11.80
C GLU A 24 17.69 5.40 12.83
N GLN A 25 18.03 6.68 12.70
CA GLN A 25 18.88 7.41 13.64
C GLN A 25 18.12 8.01 14.82
N GLY A 26 16.78 7.99 14.78
CA GLY A 26 15.95 8.63 15.81
C GLY A 26 15.96 10.16 15.72
N GLU A 27 16.25 10.73 14.54
CA GLU A 27 16.29 12.17 14.28
C GLU A 27 14.87 12.74 14.13
N PHE A 28 14.05 12.50 15.13
CA PHE A 28 12.72 13.06 15.30
C PHE A 28 12.52 13.46 16.76
N LEU A 29 11.66 14.44 16.99
CA LEU A 29 11.30 14.82 18.36
C LEU A 29 10.38 13.73 18.95
N ASN A 30 10.57 13.45 20.24
CA ASN A 30 9.80 12.44 20.96
C ASN A 30 8.35 12.91 21.16
N TYR A 31 7.51 12.64 20.18
CA TYR A 31 6.09 12.96 20.19
C TYR A 31 5.26 11.71 20.54
N ASP A 32 4.07 11.93 21.09
CA ASP A 32 3.05 10.87 21.11
C ASP A 32 2.44 10.81 19.70
N ILE A 33 2.55 9.67 19.02
CA ILE A 33 2.05 9.50 17.65
C ILE A 33 0.90 8.51 17.60
N MET A 34 -0.14 8.88 16.86
CA MET A 34 -1.17 7.97 16.37
C MET A 34 -1.09 7.91 14.85
N LEU A 35 -0.99 6.70 14.30
CA LEU A 35 -0.94 6.44 12.87
C LEU A 35 -1.76 5.19 12.53
N GLY A 36 -2.08 5.01 11.25
CA GLY A 36 -2.88 3.88 10.82
C GLY A 36 -3.14 3.89 9.33
N VAL A 37 -3.95 2.92 8.90
CA VAL A 37 -4.27 2.64 7.49
C VAL A 37 -5.71 2.19 7.35
N ASN A 38 -6.28 2.36 6.17
CA ASN A 38 -7.58 1.81 5.81
C ASN A 38 -7.43 0.40 5.21
N GLN A 39 -8.49 -0.41 5.30
CA GLN A 39 -8.49 -1.78 4.81
C GLN A 39 -8.18 -1.89 3.31
N GLY A 40 -8.65 -0.92 2.51
CA GLY A 40 -8.69 -0.97 1.05
C GLY A 40 -8.08 0.24 0.35
N GLU A 41 -7.02 0.84 0.92
CA GLU A 41 -6.32 2.04 0.39
C GLU A 41 -6.09 2.00 -1.13
N GLY A 42 -5.66 0.84 -1.64
CA GLY A 42 -5.27 0.62 -3.02
C GLY A 42 -6.41 0.59 -4.05
N LEU A 43 -7.65 0.92 -3.69
CA LEU A 43 -8.83 0.81 -4.57
C LEU A 43 -8.60 1.41 -5.97
N LYS A 44 -8.02 2.61 -6.05
CA LYS A 44 -7.79 3.31 -7.33
C LYS A 44 -6.79 2.61 -8.25
N PHE A 45 -5.92 1.75 -7.72
CA PHE A 45 -4.96 0.99 -8.54
C PHE A 45 -5.59 -0.19 -9.26
N VAL A 46 -6.71 -0.72 -8.76
CA VAL A 46 -7.39 -1.88 -9.35
C VAL A 46 -8.63 -1.52 -10.15
N GLU A 47 -9.25 -0.36 -9.89
CA GLU A 47 -10.54 0.06 -10.48
C GLU A 47 -10.56 0.00 -12.02
N LEU A 48 -9.44 0.30 -12.69
CA LEU A 48 -9.35 0.28 -14.17
C LEU A 48 -9.15 -1.11 -14.77
N ILE A 49 -8.87 -2.12 -13.94
CA ILE A 49 -8.55 -3.49 -14.35
C ILE A 49 -9.71 -4.46 -14.05
N VAL A 50 -10.63 -4.04 -13.18
CA VAL A 50 -11.81 -4.83 -12.80
C VAL A 50 -12.78 -4.93 -13.98
N ASP A 51 -13.24 -6.14 -14.27
CA ASP A 51 -14.22 -6.41 -15.33
C ASP A 51 -15.67 -6.11 -14.88
N ASN A 52 -16.62 -6.25 -15.80
CA ASN A 52 -18.04 -6.00 -15.52
C ASN A 52 -18.64 -6.97 -14.49
N ASP A 53 -17.98 -8.10 -14.22
CA ASP A 53 -18.38 -9.12 -13.25
C ASP A 53 -17.66 -8.93 -11.90
N ASN A 54 -17.02 -7.77 -11.68
CA ASN A 54 -16.26 -7.43 -10.47
C ASN A 54 -15.05 -8.32 -10.18
N GLY A 55 -14.53 -8.99 -11.21
CA GLY A 55 -13.36 -9.84 -11.17
C GLY A 55 -12.11 -9.18 -11.79
N VAL A 56 -10.97 -9.82 -11.57
CA VAL A 56 -9.73 -9.56 -12.33
C VAL A 56 -9.35 -10.85 -13.03
N GLN A 57 -9.00 -10.77 -14.32
CA GLN A 57 -8.55 -11.92 -15.10
C GLN A 57 -7.08 -12.26 -14.81
N ALA A 58 -6.68 -13.52 -15.04
CA ALA A 58 -5.32 -13.98 -14.70
C ALA A 58 -4.23 -13.21 -15.47
N ASN A 59 -4.45 -12.93 -16.75
CA ASN A 59 -3.54 -12.14 -17.58
C ASN A 59 -3.39 -10.71 -17.04
N ASP A 60 -4.48 -10.12 -16.56
CA ASP A 60 -4.48 -8.75 -16.05
C ASP A 60 -3.81 -8.67 -14.67
N PHE A 61 -4.02 -9.69 -13.82
CA PHE A 61 -3.29 -9.85 -12.57
C PHE A 61 -1.78 -9.96 -12.82
N ASP A 62 -1.36 -10.85 -13.70
CA ASP A 62 0.05 -11.07 -14.05
C ASP A 62 0.70 -9.81 -14.62
N TYR A 63 -0.03 -9.08 -15.48
CA TYR A 63 0.41 -7.81 -16.04
C TYR A 63 0.54 -6.74 -14.96
N ALA A 64 -0.45 -6.62 -14.07
CA ALA A 64 -0.45 -5.63 -13.00
C ALA A 64 0.72 -5.84 -12.03
N VAL A 65 0.96 -7.09 -11.58
CA VAL A 65 2.10 -7.41 -10.72
C VAL A 65 3.43 -7.14 -11.42
N SER A 66 3.55 -7.54 -12.69
CA SER A 66 4.78 -7.28 -13.45
C SER A 66 5.04 -5.79 -13.61
N SER A 67 4.03 -5.02 -14.00
CA SER A 67 4.14 -3.56 -14.15
C SER A 67 4.43 -2.87 -12.82
N PHE A 68 3.86 -3.35 -11.72
CA PHE A 68 4.11 -2.85 -10.38
C PHE A 68 5.59 -3.00 -9.99
N VAL A 69 6.15 -4.20 -10.19
CA VAL A 69 7.56 -4.46 -9.89
C VAL A 69 8.48 -3.63 -10.77
N ASP A 70 8.13 -3.46 -12.04
CA ASP A 70 8.93 -2.70 -13.01
C ASP A 70 9.03 -1.23 -12.63
N ASP A 71 7.91 -0.64 -12.26
CA ASP A 71 7.79 0.78 -11.94
C ASP A 71 8.41 1.15 -10.59
N LEU A 72 8.46 0.22 -9.61
CA LEU A 72 8.97 0.49 -8.26
C LEU A 72 10.40 0.02 -8.04
N TYR A 73 10.75 -1.16 -8.54
CA TYR A 73 12.07 -1.76 -8.29
C TYR A 73 13.01 -1.60 -9.48
N GLY A 74 12.52 -1.19 -10.66
CA GLY A 74 13.34 -0.99 -11.85
C GLY A 74 13.84 -2.32 -12.42
N TYR A 75 15.15 -2.46 -12.59
CA TYR A 75 15.80 -3.70 -13.08
C TYR A 75 16.91 -4.18 -12.13
N PRO A 76 16.54 -4.65 -10.92
CA PRO A 76 17.51 -5.20 -9.99
C PRO A 76 17.98 -6.58 -10.46
N GLU A 77 19.16 -7.02 -10.01
CA GLU A 77 19.54 -8.43 -10.12
C GLU A 77 18.46 -9.29 -9.44
N GLY A 78 17.95 -10.31 -10.13
CA GLY A 78 16.89 -11.17 -9.59
C GLY A 78 15.47 -10.63 -9.75
N LYS A 79 15.23 -9.61 -10.58
CA LYS A 79 13.89 -9.07 -10.86
C LYS A 79 12.83 -10.14 -11.15
N ASP A 80 13.15 -11.13 -11.97
CA ASP A 80 12.19 -12.19 -12.31
C ASP A 80 11.84 -13.05 -11.10
N ILE A 81 12.80 -13.29 -10.20
CA ILE A 81 12.55 -13.98 -8.92
C ILE A 81 11.61 -13.13 -8.04
N LEU A 82 11.83 -11.82 -7.98
CA LEU A 82 10.98 -10.91 -7.22
C LEU A 82 9.55 -10.90 -7.76
N ARG A 83 9.38 -10.78 -9.09
CA ARG A 83 8.05 -10.83 -9.75
C ARG A 83 7.33 -12.14 -9.44
N GLU A 84 7.98 -13.29 -9.66
CA GLU A 84 7.36 -14.59 -9.44
C GLU A 84 7.05 -14.84 -7.96
N THR A 85 7.89 -14.33 -7.05
CA THR A 85 7.64 -14.42 -5.61
C THR A 85 6.46 -13.57 -5.18
N ILE A 86 6.36 -12.32 -5.67
CA ILE A 86 5.19 -11.46 -5.37
C ILE A 86 3.92 -12.09 -5.92
N LYS A 87 3.93 -12.58 -7.16
CA LYS A 87 2.79 -13.31 -7.75
C LYS A 87 2.40 -14.50 -6.87
N PHE A 88 3.39 -15.28 -6.42
CA PHE A 88 3.16 -16.43 -5.57
C PHE A 88 2.51 -16.05 -4.23
N MET A 89 3.01 -15.01 -3.57
CA MET A 89 2.53 -14.55 -2.26
C MET A 89 1.11 -13.99 -2.32
N TYR A 90 0.76 -13.30 -3.41
CA TYR A 90 -0.57 -12.70 -3.60
C TYR A 90 -1.52 -13.57 -4.43
N THR A 91 -1.19 -14.84 -4.64
CA THR A 91 -2.13 -15.83 -5.17
C THR A 91 -2.76 -16.59 -4.00
N ASP A 92 -4.08 -16.53 -3.89
CA ASP A 92 -4.80 -17.45 -3.01
C ASP A 92 -4.78 -18.85 -3.63
N TRP A 93 -3.91 -19.72 -3.12
CA TRP A 93 -3.76 -21.07 -3.63
C TRP A 93 -4.95 -21.99 -3.33
N ALA A 94 -5.77 -21.65 -2.33
CA ALA A 94 -6.98 -22.40 -2.00
C ALA A 94 -8.14 -22.07 -2.96
N ASP A 95 -8.15 -20.86 -3.52
CA ASP A 95 -9.21 -20.38 -4.44
C ASP A 95 -8.66 -19.70 -5.71
N ARG A 96 -7.56 -20.26 -6.25
CA ARG A 96 -6.75 -19.63 -7.33
C ARG A 96 -7.47 -19.29 -8.62
N HIS A 97 -8.64 -19.88 -8.84
CA HIS A 97 -9.43 -19.70 -10.06
C HIS A 97 -10.52 -18.64 -9.92
N ASN A 98 -10.74 -18.09 -8.72
CA ASN A 98 -11.76 -17.09 -8.45
C ASN A 98 -11.30 -15.67 -8.86
N PRO A 99 -11.97 -15.04 -9.84
CA PRO A 99 -11.62 -13.69 -10.28
C PRO A 99 -11.80 -12.61 -9.21
N GLU A 100 -12.77 -12.74 -8.31
CA GLU A 100 -12.99 -11.79 -7.21
C GLU A 100 -11.87 -11.90 -6.17
N THR A 101 -11.42 -13.12 -5.88
CA THR A 101 -10.28 -13.35 -4.97
C THR A 101 -9.01 -12.73 -5.55
N ARG A 102 -8.76 -12.87 -6.86
CA ARG A 102 -7.65 -12.16 -7.53
C ARG A 102 -7.77 -10.64 -7.44
N ARG A 103 -8.97 -10.08 -7.57
CA ARG A 103 -9.20 -8.65 -7.38
C ARG A 103 -8.81 -8.22 -5.96
N LYS A 104 -9.25 -8.97 -4.95
CA LYS A 104 -8.96 -8.68 -3.53
C LYS A 104 -7.47 -8.76 -3.24
N THR A 105 -6.77 -9.79 -3.71
CA THR A 105 -5.33 -9.93 -3.46
C THR A 105 -4.50 -8.91 -4.24
N LEU A 106 -4.92 -8.52 -5.45
CA LEU A 106 -4.27 -7.43 -6.17
C LEU A 106 -4.45 -6.10 -5.45
N LEU A 107 -5.66 -5.82 -4.94
CA LEU A 107 -5.90 -4.63 -4.12
C LEU A 107 -5.01 -4.65 -2.87
N ALA A 108 -4.95 -5.78 -2.17
CA ALA A 108 -4.09 -5.97 -1.01
C ALA A 108 -2.61 -5.72 -1.33
N LEU A 109 -2.09 -6.18 -2.47
CA LEU A 109 -0.70 -5.89 -2.87
C LEU A 109 -0.39 -4.38 -2.90
N PHE A 110 -1.28 -3.58 -3.48
CA PHE A 110 -1.10 -2.13 -3.53
C PHE A 110 -1.24 -1.49 -2.15
N THR A 111 -2.27 -1.87 -1.38
CA THR A 111 -2.48 -1.40 -0.01
C THR A 111 -1.27 -1.70 0.88
N ASP A 112 -0.80 -2.95 0.84
CA ASP A 112 0.29 -3.44 1.67
C ASP A 112 1.57 -2.68 1.41
N HIS A 113 1.96 -2.54 0.14
CA HIS A 113 3.23 -1.91 -0.19
C HIS A 113 3.20 -0.39 -0.02
N GLN A 114 2.14 0.28 -0.45
CA GLN A 114 2.12 1.75 -0.51
C GLN A 114 1.70 2.38 0.83
N TRP A 115 0.99 1.64 1.69
CA TRP A 115 0.51 2.15 2.98
C TRP A 115 0.89 1.29 4.18
N VAL A 116 0.57 -0.01 4.19
CA VAL A 116 0.72 -0.83 5.41
C VAL A 116 2.19 -0.98 5.81
N ALA A 117 3.04 -1.44 4.90
CA ALA A 117 4.46 -1.65 5.15
C ALA A 117 5.18 -0.38 5.62
N PRO A 118 5.07 0.79 4.94
CA PRO A 118 5.70 2.02 5.44
C PRO A 118 5.10 2.51 6.76
N ALA A 119 3.78 2.36 6.99
CA ALA A 119 3.16 2.75 8.27
C ALA A 119 3.67 1.89 9.43
N VAL A 120 3.77 0.57 9.24
CA VAL A 120 4.33 -0.35 10.24
C VAL A 120 5.80 -0.06 10.49
N ALA A 121 6.62 0.13 9.44
CA ALA A 121 8.02 0.50 9.60
C ALA A 121 8.19 1.82 10.39
N THR A 122 7.32 2.80 10.14
CA THR A 122 7.28 4.06 10.88
C THR A 122 6.92 3.83 12.35
N ALA A 123 5.90 3.03 12.64
CA ALA A 123 5.48 2.70 14.01
C ALA A 123 6.56 1.92 14.78
N ASP A 124 7.22 0.96 14.13
CA ASP A 124 8.28 0.16 14.71
C ASP A 124 9.48 1.04 15.06
N LEU A 125 9.95 1.88 14.12
CA LEU A 125 11.05 2.81 14.38
C LEU A 125 10.68 3.78 15.51
N HIS A 126 9.54 4.45 15.43
CA HIS A 126 9.12 5.42 16.45
C HIS A 126 9.00 4.79 17.85
N SER A 127 8.36 3.63 17.97
CA SER A 127 8.20 2.93 19.26
C SER A 127 9.52 2.37 19.80
N SER A 128 10.47 2.01 18.92
CA SER A 128 11.79 1.50 19.33
C SER A 128 12.65 2.53 20.06
N PHE A 129 12.44 3.83 19.79
CA PHE A 129 13.07 4.94 20.51
C PHE A 129 12.34 5.33 21.81
N GLY A 130 11.33 4.56 22.23
CA GLY A 130 10.62 4.75 23.51
C GLY A 130 9.48 5.76 23.47
N SER A 131 9.08 6.20 22.28
CA SER A 131 8.00 7.16 22.07
C SER A 131 6.62 6.48 22.11
N PRO A 132 5.62 7.04 22.83
CA PRO A 132 4.26 6.49 22.83
C PRO A 132 3.67 6.44 21.42
N THR A 133 3.26 5.23 21.01
CA THR A 133 2.82 4.94 19.65
C THR A 133 1.50 4.18 19.67
N TYR A 134 0.51 4.69 18.94
CA TYR A 134 -0.81 4.08 18.78
C TYR A 134 -1.04 3.77 17.31
N PHE A 135 -1.37 2.51 17.00
CA PHE A 135 -1.64 2.08 15.63
C PHE A 135 -3.12 1.72 15.47
N TYR A 136 -3.77 2.22 14.42
CA TYR A 136 -5.14 1.82 14.05
C TYR A 136 -5.19 1.19 12.66
N ALA A 137 -6.22 0.39 12.43
CA ALA A 137 -6.59 -0.07 11.11
C ALA A 137 -8.10 0.13 10.94
N PHE A 138 -8.50 0.83 9.88
CA PHE A 138 -9.86 1.30 9.69
C PHE A 138 -10.61 0.41 8.68
N TYR A 139 -11.69 -0.22 9.16
CA TYR A 139 -12.47 -1.24 8.44
C TYR A 139 -13.93 -0.81 8.22
N HIS A 140 -14.21 0.49 8.22
CA HIS A 140 -15.54 1.01 8.02
C HIS A 140 -15.56 2.07 6.92
N HIS A 141 -16.67 2.23 6.22
CA HIS A 141 -16.84 3.32 5.26
C HIS A 141 -18.32 3.55 4.98
N CYS A 142 -18.65 4.75 4.50
CA CYS A 142 -19.98 5.05 3.99
C CYS A 142 -20.11 4.53 2.55
N GLN A 143 -21.01 3.58 2.30
CA GLN A 143 -21.31 3.19 0.93
C GLN A 143 -21.98 4.36 0.19
N THR A 144 -21.36 4.82 -0.89
CA THR A 144 -21.93 5.83 -1.81
C THR A 144 -22.15 5.22 -3.19
N GLU A 145 -22.93 5.90 -4.05
CA GLU A 145 -23.12 5.48 -5.45
C GLU A 145 -21.83 5.58 -6.29
N GLN A 146 -20.81 6.29 -5.81
CA GLN A 146 -19.54 6.50 -6.51
C GLN A 146 -18.49 5.44 -6.20
N VAL A 147 -18.72 4.61 -5.18
CA VAL A 147 -17.79 3.56 -4.75
C VAL A 147 -18.36 2.20 -5.12
N PRO A 148 -17.58 1.28 -5.73
CA PRO A 148 -18.07 -0.04 -6.06
C PRO A 148 -18.62 -0.78 -4.83
N PRO A 149 -19.72 -1.54 -4.94
CA PRO A 149 -20.33 -2.26 -3.81
C PRO A 149 -19.42 -3.30 -3.14
N TRP A 150 -18.35 -3.70 -3.81
CA TRP A 150 -17.38 -4.69 -3.35
C TRP A 150 -16.17 -4.09 -2.66
N ALA A 151 -16.03 -2.76 -2.68
CA ALA A 151 -14.87 -2.07 -2.14
C ALA A 151 -14.96 -1.99 -0.62
N ASP A 152 -13.83 -2.25 0.03
CA ASP A 152 -13.65 -1.98 1.45
C ASP A 152 -13.35 -0.48 1.67
N ALA A 153 -13.01 -0.09 2.91
CA ALA A 153 -12.63 1.29 3.24
C ALA A 153 -11.43 1.76 2.42
N ALA A 154 -11.67 2.67 1.48
CA ALA A 154 -10.68 3.20 0.55
C ALA A 154 -9.90 4.37 1.15
N HIS A 155 -8.89 4.85 0.41
CA HIS A 155 -8.09 5.99 0.84
C HIS A 155 -8.94 7.24 1.12
N GLY A 156 -8.87 7.74 2.35
CA GLY A 156 -9.62 8.92 2.81
C GLY A 156 -11.03 8.65 3.35
N ASP A 157 -11.49 7.39 3.37
CA ASP A 157 -12.82 7.03 3.89
C ASP A 157 -12.96 7.21 5.40
N GLU A 158 -11.86 7.35 6.13
CA GLU A 158 -11.82 7.67 7.56
C GLU A 158 -12.11 9.14 7.85
N ILE A 159 -11.81 10.05 6.90
CA ILE A 159 -11.90 11.50 7.09
C ILE A 159 -13.28 11.97 7.59
N PRO A 160 -14.43 11.46 7.06
CA PRO A 160 -15.74 11.88 7.54
C PRO A 160 -16.07 11.49 8.99
N TYR A 161 -15.30 10.59 9.61
CA TYR A 161 -15.52 10.08 10.96
C TYR A 161 -14.64 10.76 12.02
N VAL A 162 -13.67 11.58 11.60
CA VAL A 162 -12.74 12.35 12.45
C VAL A 162 -13.30 13.75 12.70
#